data_AF-A0AA45R1J7-F1
#
_entry.id   AF-A0AA45R1J7-F1
#
_cell.length_a   1.000
_cell.length_b   1.000
_cell.length_c   1.000
_cell.angle_alpha   90.00
_cell.angle_beta   90.00
_cell.angle_gamma   90.00
#
_symmetry.space_group_name_H-M   'P 1'
#
loop_
_entity.id
_entity.type
_entity.pdbx_description
1 polymer ?
#
loop_
_entity_poly.entity_id
_entity_poly.type
_entity_poly.pdbx_seq_one_letter_code
_entity_poly.pdbx_strand_id
1 'polypeptide(L)'
;MRAVLAVGLLIGFFVLFTALTVGLCALTVYGFATGREFNAIKIALIAVPLVLILISALYKALKARGEVEGAPLTREAQPGLWAVVDELAAVAGTRGPDEIRLVGAVNAAVSEQAPMLGLRAGRRTLLIGLPLLAGLTASELRSVLAHELGHYGGGHTKLSALTYRAKEALVHVVDGLDDTFLQRPFAWYAKLYARVAASVNRRQELDADTASVTAAGREAAQSALRKLPVLGAAWNGYQAQFLSLGAQAELTPPVMAGFHAYLSEPERRGRMDEARAELLAREPESVFDSHPPIRERVGRMATLPSPEVERDDRPAWTLLSGATADLERSIMVGGGFGPTADWDEVVSVVAREHGERRAGLLAVAGARAGLPGEVSLDDALAALASTGQRDALLGHLLSAELLGGEVPEEQRAQVLAGLLGAVLEHELVAAGVGAYEADWDKRWVVRLEDGRAVDGPPLFAEVLGGPERAAEAWKRAADVLGTRRARVTRVQRIAEDPVVPTA
;
A
#
# COMPACT_ATOMS: atom_id res chain seq x y z
N MET A 1 15.18 -36.31 -8.89
CA MET A 1 15.48 -35.92 -10.29
C MET A 1 15.07 -34.49 -10.64
N ARG A 2 13.81 -34.06 -10.44
CA ARG A 2 13.34 -32.73 -10.88
C ARG A 2 14.01 -31.53 -10.16
N ALA A 3 14.28 -31.63 -8.86
CA ALA A 3 15.04 -30.58 -8.15
C ALA A 3 16.47 -30.42 -8.70
N VAL A 4 17.14 -31.53 -9.03
CA VAL A 4 18.47 -31.53 -9.69
C VAL A 4 18.38 -30.93 -11.09
N LEU A 5 17.32 -31.24 -11.85
CA LEU A 5 17.05 -30.61 -13.15
C LEU A 5 16.79 -29.10 -13.03
N ALA A 6 16.05 -28.65 -12.02
CA ALA A 6 15.81 -27.22 -11.78
C ALA A 6 17.11 -26.50 -11.43
N VAL A 7 17.93 -27.06 -10.55
CA VAL A 7 19.27 -26.53 -10.23
C VAL A 7 20.19 -26.58 -11.46
N GLY A 8 20.14 -27.65 -12.25
CA GLY A 8 20.89 -27.78 -13.50
C GLY A 8 20.47 -26.78 -14.57
N LEU A 9 19.18 -26.46 -14.67
CA LEU A 9 18.67 -25.37 -15.50
C LEU A 9 19.24 -24.04 -15.00
N LEU A 10 19.11 -23.71 -13.71
CA LEU A 10 19.66 -22.47 -13.17
C LEU A 10 21.15 -22.29 -13.49
N ILE A 11 21.97 -23.32 -13.24
CA ILE A 11 23.41 -23.28 -13.57
C ILE A 11 23.60 -23.15 -15.08
N GLY A 12 22.86 -23.96 -15.86
CA GLY A 12 22.90 -23.95 -17.32
C GLY A 12 22.52 -22.60 -17.91
N PHE A 13 21.62 -21.84 -17.28
CA PHE A 13 21.26 -20.48 -17.68
C PHE A 13 22.45 -19.54 -17.63
N PHE A 14 23.10 -19.44 -16.47
CA PHE A 14 24.25 -18.55 -16.30
C PHE A 14 25.43 -18.98 -17.17
N VAL A 15 25.67 -20.29 -17.30
CA VAL A 15 26.72 -20.83 -18.18
C VAL A 15 26.43 -20.51 -19.65
N LEU A 16 25.21 -20.77 -20.13
CA LEU A 16 24.81 -20.49 -21.51
C LEU A 16 24.88 -19.00 -21.82
N PHE A 17 24.37 -18.17 -20.91
CA PHE A 17 24.38 -16.71 -21.07
C PHE A 17 25.81 -16.16 -21.11
N THR A 18 26.66 -16.60 -20.18
CA THR A 18 28.09 -16.21 -20.16
C THR A 18 28.81 -16.68 -21.42
N ALA A 19 28.59 -17.94 -21.85
CA ALA A 19 29.20 -18.49 -23.04
C ALA A 19 28.75 -17.76 -24.32
N LEU A 20 27.46 -17.41 -24.42
CA LEU A 20 26.93 -16.63 -25.54
C LEU A 20 27.56 -15.24 -25.59
N THR A 21 27.62 -14.53 -24.46
CA THR A 21 28.22 -13.19 -24.39
C THR A 21 29.71 -13.24 -24.75
N VAL A 22 30.49 -14.17 -24.17
CA VAL A 22 31.91 -14.34 -24.50
C VAL A 22 32.10 -14.72 -25.98
N GLY A 23 31.27 -15.62 -26.51
CA GLY A 23 31.32 -16.03 -27.91
C GLY A 23 31.03 -14.88 -28.88
N LEU A 24 30.02 -14.06 -28.59
CA LEU A 24 29.72 -12.87 -29.40
C LEU A 24 30.86 -11.85 -29.35
N CYS A 25 31.45 -11.59 -28.17
CA CYS A 25 32.62 -10.72 -28.05
C CYS A 25 33.81 -11.25 -28.86
N ALA A 26 34.09 -12.56 -28.80
CA ALA A 26 35.16 -13.18 -29.57
C ALA A 26 34.93 -13.06 -31.08
N LEU A 27 33.68 -13.26 -31.54
CA LEU A 27 33.29 -13.07 -32.94
C LEU A 27 33.42 -11.61 -33.39
N THR A 28 33.06 -10.65 -32.54
CA THR A 28 33.27 -9.22 -32.82
C THR A 28 34.76 -8.92 -33.01
N VAL A 29 35.63 -9.37 -32.09
CA VAL A 29 37.09 -9.17 -32.17
C VAL A 29 37.67 -9.84 -33.43
N TYR A 30 37.26 -11.08 -33.72
CA TYR A 30 37.65 -11.79 -34.93
C TYR A 30 37.21 -11.07 -36.21
N GLY A 31 36.00 -10.52 -36.23
CA GLY A 31 35.47 -9.74 -37.35
C GLY A 31 36.33 -8.52 -37.65
N PHE A 32 36.72 -7.76 -36.63
CA PHE A 32 37.66 -6.63 -36.80
C PHE A 32 39.06 -7.10 -37.22
N ALA A 33 39.59 -8.15 -36.59
CA ALA A 33 40.92 -8.68 -36.91
C ALA A 33 41.05 -9.23 -38.33
N THR A 34 39.93 -9.63 -38.96
CA THR A 34 39.90 -10.17 -40.33
C THR A 34 39.39 -9.18 -41.37
N GLY A 35 39.22 -7.89 -41.01
CA GLY A 35 38.77 -6.84 -41.93
C GLY A 35 37.28 -6.90 -42.29
N ARG A 36 36.46 -7.64 -41.54
CA ARG A 36 35.00 -7.76 -41.74
C ARG A 36 34.23 -6.76 -40.87
N GLU A 37 34.65 -5.49 -40.93
CA GLU A 37 34.21 -4.44 -40.01
C GLU A 37 32.69 -4.29 -39.95
N PHE A 38 32.02 -4.29 -41.10
CA PHE A 38 30.56 -4.15 -41.16
C PHE A 38 29.81 -5.26 -40.41
N ASN A 39 30.28 -6.51 -40.51
CA ASN A 39 29.69 -7.62 -39.76
C ASN A 39 30.07 -7.58 -38.28
N ALA A 40 31.31 -7.17 -37.97
CA ALA A 40 31.77 -7.00 -36.60
C ALA A 40 30.94 -5.94 -35.85
N ILE A 41 30.62 -4.81 -36.49
CA ILE A 41 29.76 -3.76 -35.94
C ILE A 41 28.36 -4.29 -35.65
N LYS A 42 27.74 -5.04 -36.57
CA LYS A 42 26.41 -5.64 -36.35
C LYS A 42 26.39 -6.59 -35.14
N ILE A 43 27.42 -7.42 -34.99
CA ILE A 43 27.55 -8.32 -33.84
C ILE A 43 27.81 -7.52 -32.55
N ALA A 44 28.64 -6.47 -32.62
CA ALA A 44 28.94 -5.59 -31.48
C ALA A 44 27.68 -4.90 -30.93
N LEU A 45 26.76 -4.46 -31.80
CA LEU A 45 25.48 -3.86 -31.40
C LEU A 45 24.61 -4.80 -30.55
N ILE A 46 24.80 -6.12 -30.67
CA ILE A 46 24.13 -7.12 -29.84
C ILE A 46 24.98 -7.46 -28.62
N ALA A 47 26.29 -7.67 -28.81
CA ALA A 47 27.21 -8.09 -27.75
C ALA A 47 27.36 -7.04 -26.64
N VAL A 48 27.44 -5.75 -26.97
CA VAL A 48 27.66 -4.67 -26.00
C VAL A 48 26.51 -4.57 -24.98
N PRO A 49 25.22 -4.50 -25.38
CA PRO A 49 24.11 -4.55 -24.42
C PRO A 49 24.12 -5.80 -23.54
N LEU A 50 24.43 -6.97 -24.10
CA LEU A 50 24.55 -8.24 -23.36
C LEU A 50 25.66 -8.19 -22.30
N VAL A 51 26.81 -7.61 -22.63
CA VAL A 51 27.91 -7.38 -21.68
C VAL A 51 27.49 -6.38 -20.60
N LEU A 52 26.82 -5.28 -20.97
CA LEU A 52 26.34 -4.29 -20.00
C LEU A 52 25.30 -4.89 -19.04
N ILE A 53 24.40 -5.73 -19.53
CA ILE A 53 23.47 -6.50 -18.69
C ILE A 53 24.22 -7.44 -17.76
N LEU A 54 25.21 -8.20 -18.27
CA LEU A 54 25.98 -9.13 -17.46
C LEU A 54 26.76 -8.40 -16.34
N ILE A 55 27.42 -7.28 -16.69
CA ILE A 55 28.15 -6.45 -15.73
C ILE A 55 27.20 -5.80 -14.74
N SER A 56 26.06 -5.27 -15.20
CA SER A 56 25.04 -4.67 -14.32
C SER A 56 24.44 -5.70 -13.37
N ALA A 57 24.10 -6.90 -13.86
CA ALA A 57 23.61 -8.00 -13.05
C ALA A 57 24.67 -8.46 -12.03
N LEU A 58 25.94 -8.57 -12.44
CA LEU A 58 27.03 -8.94 -11.54
C LEU A 58 27.33 -7.84 -10.51
N TYR A 59 27.32 -6.57 -10.92
CA TYR A 59 27.50 -5.41 -10.05
C TYR A 59 26.35 -5.32 -9.03
N LYS A 60 25.09 -5.44 -9.49
CA LYS A 60 23.91 -5.51 -8.63
C LYS A 60 24.02 -6.70 -7.68
N ALA A 61 24.39 -7.90 -8.15
CA ALA A 61 24.56 -9.08 -7.28
C ALA A 61 25.69 -8.93 -6.23
N LEU A 62 26.80 -8.27 -6.59
CA LEU A 62 27.92 -7.99 -5.68
C LEU A 62 27.62 -6.85 -4.71
N LYS A 63 26.84 -5.85 -5.15
CA LYS A 63 26.44 -4.68 -4.35
C LYS A 63 25.09 -4.87 -3.66
N ALA A 64 24.37 -5.97 -3.88
CA ALA A 64 23.09 -6.34 -3.24
C ALA A 64 23.21 -6.63 -1.73
N ARG A 65 24.15 -5.99 -1.05
CA ARG A 65 23.99 -5.55 0.33
C ARG A 65 23.16 -4.27 0.34
N GLY A 66 21.97 -4.32 -0.28
CA GLY A 66 21.01 -3.22 -0.19
C GLY A 66 20.71 -2.96 1.28
N GLU A 67 20.52 -1.68 1.64
CA GLU A 67 19.93 -1.33 2.92
C GLU A 67 18.64 -2.12 3.04
N VAL A 68 18.58 -3.03 4.02
CA VAL A 68 17.36 -3.81 4.23
C VAL A 68 16.32 -2.81 4.71
N GLU A 69 15.21 -2.70 3.99
CA GLU A 69 14.12 -1.80 4.37
C GLU A 69 13.48 -2.25 5.69
N GLY A 70 12.94 -1.29 6.43
CA GLY A 70 12.19 -1.55 7.66
C GLY A 70 13.00 -1.50 8.96
N ALA A 71 12.27 -1.36 10.07
CA ALA A 71 12.82 -1.17 11.41
C ALA A 71 13.27 -2.51 12.02
N PRO A 72 14.54 -2.64 12.46
CA PRO A 72 15.02 -3.88 13.07
C PRO A 72 14.39 -4.10 14.45
N LEU A 73 13.92 -5.33 14.69
CA LEU A 73 13.41 -5.78 15.98
C LEU A 73 14.46 -6.65 16.66
N THR A 74 15.13 -6.12 17.70
CA THR A 74 16.13 -6.89 18.45
C THR A 74 15.47 -7.88 19.42
N ARG A 75 16.21 -8.91 19.81
CA ARG A 75 15.76 -9.93 20.77
C ARG A 75 15.48 -9.32 22.15
N GLU A 76 16.26 -8.31 22.52
CA GLU A 76 16.13 -7.60 23.79
C GLU A 76 14.91 -6.70 23.81
N ALA A 77 14.62 -6.02 22.69
CA ALA A 77 13.48 -5.11 22.59
C ALA A 77 12.15 -5.87 22.43
N GLN A 78 12.15 -7.02 21.75
CA GLN A 78 10.94 -7.76 21.37
C GLN A 78 11.01 -9.26 21.74
N PRO A 79 11.26 -9.61 23.01
CA PRO A 79 11.52 -10.99 23.42
C PRO A 79 10.33 -11.94 23.17
N GLY A 80 9.10 -11.45 23.34
CA GLY A 80 7.88 -12.24 23.11
C GLY A 80 7.72 -12.67 21.64
N LEU A 81 7.89 -11.73 20.71
CA LEU A 81 7.86 -12.01 19.27
C LEU A 81 8.96 -13.00 18.88
N TRP A 82 10.18 -12.80 19.37
CA TRP A 82 11.31 -13.68 19.04
C TRP A 82 11.11 -15.11 19.56
N ALA A 83 10.56 -15.28 20.77
CA ALA A 83 10.21 -16.59 21.30
C ALA A 83 9.19 -17.32 20.43
N VAL A 84 8.15 -16.61 19.97
CA VAL A 84 7.17 -17.14 19.01
C VAL A 84 7.86 -17.54 17.71
N VAL A 85 8.70 -16.69 17.13
CA VAL A 85 9.38 -17.01 15.86
C VAL A 85 10.33 -18.20 15.99
N ASP A 86 11.05 -18.34 17.11
CA ASP A 86 11.92 -19.49 17.37
C ASP A 86 11.12 -20.80 17.50
N GLU A 87 9.97 -20.75 18.18
CA GLU A 87 9.01 -21.86 18.27
C GLU A 87 8.50 -22.26 16.87
N LEU A 88 8.05 -21.30 16.07
CA LEU A 88 7.53 -21.54 14.73
C LEU A 88 8.61 -22.10 13.79
N ALA A 89 9.86 -21.66 13.93
CA ALA A 89 10.98 -22.20 13.15
C ALA A 89 11.23 -23.68 13.50
N ALA A 90 11.09 -24.05 14.78
CA ALA A 90 11.16 -25.44 15.21
C ALA A 90 10.00 -26.28 14.64
N VAL A 91 8.76 -25.76 14.67
CA VAL A 91 7.58 -26.41 14.05
C VAL A 91 7.78 -26.62 12.54
N ALA A 92 8.31 -25.62 11.84
CA ALA A 92 8.62 -25.70 10.42
C ALA A 92 9.86 -26.57 10.11
N GLY A 93 10.61 -27.00 11.12
CA GLY A 93 11.83 -27.79 10.92
C GLY A 93 12.94 -27.03 10.19
N THR A 94 13.06 -25.72 10.45
CA THR A 94 14.06 -24.85 9.84
C THR A 94 14.86 -24.07 10.88
N ARG A 95 15.99 -23.50 10.46
CA ARG A 95 16.75 -22.56 11.29
C ARG A 95 15.98 -21.24 11.39
N GLY A 96 15.85 -20.69 12.61
CA GLY A 96 15.26 -19.37 12.82
C GLY A 96 15.98 -18.25 12.06
N PRO A 97 15.32 -17.09 11.88
CA PRO A 97 15.93 -15.94 11.24
C PRO A 97 17.08 -15.36 12.09
N ASP A 98 18.03 -14.72 11.42
CA ASP A 98 19.12 -13.97 12.06
C ASP A 98 18.66 -12.56 12.44
N GLU A 99 17.61 -12.05 11.80
CA GLU A 99 17.07 -10.71 11.97
C GLU A 99 15.56 -10.69 11.72
N ILE A 100 14.82 -9.88 12.48
CA ILE A 100 13.41 -9.58 12.22
C ILE A 100 13.31 -8.08 11.91
N ARG A 101 12.52 -7.70 10.91
CA ARG A 101 12.23 -6.30 10.57
C ARG A 101 10.75 -6.05 10.38
N LEU A 102 10.31 -4.88 10.84
CA LEU A 102 8.98 -4.36 10.53
C LEU A 102 9.00 -3.50 9.27
N VAL A 103 8.03 -3.72 8.39
CA VAL A 103 7.92 -3.00 7.11
C VAL A 103 6.52 -2.40 6.92
N GLY A 104 6.43 -1.31 6.17
CA GLY A 104 5.18 -0.59 5.87
C GLY A 104 4.35 -1.20 4.73
N ALA A 105 4.44 -2.51 4.51
CA ALA A 105 3.77 -3.21 3.41
C ALA A 105 2.99 -4.43 3.91
N VAL A 106 1.94 -4.85 3.20
CA VAL A 106 1.23 -6.11 3.46
C VAL A 106 2.11 -7.27 3.03
N ASN A 107 3.09 -7.62 3.86
CA ASN A 107 4.06 -8.64 3.55
C ASN A 107 4.46 -9.39 4.82
N ALA A 108 4.53 -10.71 4.73
CA ALA A 108 5.33 -11.52 5.62
C ALA A 108 6.22 -12.34 4.70
N ALA A 109 7.53 -12.16 4.81
CA ALA A 109 8.46 -12.85 3.93
C ALA A 109 9.73 -13.16 4.71
N VAL A 110 10.23 -14.37 4.56
CA VAL A 110 11.60 -14.69 4.94
C VAL A 110 12.45 -14.48 3.70
N SER A 111 13.48 -13.64 3.82
CA SER A 111 14.51 -13.49 2.78
C SER A 111 15.82 -14.07 3.30
N GLU A 112 16.60 -14.69 2.43
CA GLU A 112 17.92 -15.21 2.77
C GLU A 112 18.98 -14.64 1.84
N GLN A 113 19.88 -13.81 2.36
CA GLN A 113 21.04 -13.29 1.64
C GLN A 113 22.10 -14.39 1.51
N ALA A 114 21.83 -15.33 0.61
CA ALA A 114 22.62 -16.53 0.40
C ALA A 114 23.82 -16.28 -0.54
N PRO A 115 25.08 -16.41 -0.07
CA PRO A 115 26.24 -16.22 -0.93
C PRO A 115 26.33 -17.34 -1.99
N MET A 116 27.11 -17.08 -3.06
CA MET A 116 27.30 -18.01 -4.19
C MET A 116 26.00 -18.38 -4.91
N LEU A 117 25.15 -17.40 -5.24
CA LEU A 117 23.89 -17.60 -5.98
C LEU A 117 22.93 -18.61 -5.29
N GLY A 118 22.86 -18.57 -3.96
CA GLY A 118 21.98 -19.48 -3.21
C GLY A 118 22.58 -20.84 -2.85
N LEU A 119 23.83 -21.14 -3.23
CA LEU A 119 24.47 -22.45 -2.95
C LEU A 119 24.89 -22.63 -1.49
N ARG A 120 25.19 -21.53 -0.78
CA ARG A 120 25.48 -21.55 0.67
C ARG A 120 24.35 -20.88 1.44
N ALA A 121 24.07 -21.40 2.63
CA ALA A 121 23.15 -20.73 3.53
C ALA A 121 23.71 -19.37 3.96
N GLY A 122 22.87 -18.35 3.98
CA GLY A 122 23.21 -16.98 4.30
C GLY A 122 22.45 -16.42 5.50
N ARG A 123 22.54 -15.10 5.68
CA ARG A 123 21.80 -14.37 6.71
C ARG A 123 20.31 -14.34 6.34
N ARG A 124 19.45 -14.77 7.26
CA ARG A 124 17.99 -14.78 7.13
C ARG A 124 17.38 -13.57 7.79
N THR A 125 16.54 -12.86 7.06
CA THR A 125 15.78 -11.72 7.57
C THR A 125 14.30 -12.01 7.38
N LEU A 126 13.56 -12.08 8.49
CA LEU A 126 12.11 -12.17 8.49
C LEU A 126 11.53 -10.75 8.46
N LEU A 127 10.76 -10.44 7.43
CA LEU A 127 9.99 -9.21 7.29
C LEU A 127 8.57 -9.45 7.80
N ILE A 128 8.07 -8.54 8.63
CA ILE A 128 6.70 -8.56 9.14
C ILE A 128 6.06 -7.21 8.84
N GLY A 129 4.97 -7.22 8.08
CA GLY A 129 4.23 -6.04 7.72
C GLY A 129 3.41 -5.48 8.88
N LEU A 130 3.48 -4.17 9.11
CA LEU A 130 2.55 -3.45 9.99
C LEU A 130 1.06 -3.80 9.71
N PRO A 131 0.61 -3.92 8.44
CA PRO A 131 -0.79 -4.22 8.17
C PRO A 131 -1.21 -5.62 8.62
N LEU A 132 -0.27 -6.58 8.66
CA LEU A 132 -0.55 -7.92 9.15
C LEU A 132 -0.70 -7.94 10.67
N LEU A 133 0.12 -7.16 11.38
CA LEU A 133 0.01 -7.00 12.83
C LEU A 133 -1.31 -6.35 13.24
N ALA A 134 -1.81 -5.42 12.43
CA ALA A 134 -3.07 -4.72 12.65
C ALA A 134 -4.32 -5.48 12.15
N GLY A 135 -4.19 -6.30 11.10
CA GLY A 135 -5.33 -6.96 10.46
C GLY A 135 -5.55 -8.43 10.85
N LEU A 136 -4.57 -9.08 11.46
CA LEU A 136 -4.63 -10.47 11.88
C LEU A 136 -4.68 -10.59 13.41
N THR A 137 -5.24 -11.70 13.88
CA THR A 137 -5.09 -12.15 15.27
C THR A 137 -3.72 -12.78 15.49
N ALA A 138 -3.30 -12.93 16.76
CA ALA A 138 -2.03 -13.55 17.10
C ALA A 138 -1.92 -15.00 16.55
N SER A 139 -2.98 -15.81 16.64
CA SER A 139 -3.01 -17.14 16.03
C SER A 139 -2.94 -17.11 14.50
N GLU A 140 -3.64 -16.17 13.85
CA GLU A 140 -3.56 -16.02 12.39
C GLU A 140 -2.15 -15.59 11.94
N LEU A 141 -1.51 -14.64 12.63
CA LEU A 141 -0.13 -14.25 12.30
C LEU A 141 0.83 -15.41 12.52
N ARG A 142 0.69 -16.19 13.60
CA ARG A 142 1.48 -17.41 13.81
C ARG A 142 1.36 -18.38 12.64
N SER A 143 0.15 -18.56 12.10
CA SER A 143 -0.04 -19.38 10.90
C SER A 143 0.73 -18.83 9.70
N VAL A 144 0.67 -17.53 9.44
CA VAL A 144 1.38 -16.91 8.30
C VAL A 144 2.89 -17.06 8.48
N LEU A 145 3.43 -16.75 9.66
CA LEU A 145 4.87 -16.88 9.92
C LEU A 145 5.36 -18.33 9.81
N ALA A 146 4.57 -19.30 10.28
CA ALA A 146 4.88 -20.72 10.12
C ALA A 146 4.87 -21.16 8.65
N HIS A 147 3.97 -20.61 7.83
CA HIS A 147 3.96 -20.82 6.38
C HIS A 147 5.28 -20.35 5.74
N GLU A 148 5.66 -19.11 6.00
CA GLU A 148 6.87 -18.49 5.44
C GLU A 148 8.14 -19.23 5.87
N LEU A 149 8.23 -19.60 7.15
CA LEU A 149 9.33 -20.43 7.65
C LEU A 149 9.30 -21.85 7.04
N GLY A 150 8.11 -22.36 6.75
CA GLY A 150 7.87 -23.63 6.06
C GLY A 150 8.49 -23.71 4.67
N HIS A 151 8.59 -22.60 3.93
CA HIS A 151 9.31 -22.57 2.63
C HIS A 151 10.80 -22.90 2.78
N TYR A 152 11.38 -22.61 3.95
CA TYR A 152 12.75 -22.94 4.32
C TYR A 152 12.85 -24.24 5.15
N GLY A 153 11.71 -24.80 5.52
CA GLY A 153 11.54 -26.09 6.16
C GLY A 153 11.40 -27.22 5.13
N GLY A 154 11.69 -28.46 5.53
CA GLY A 154 11.47 -29.62 4.67
C GLY A 154 12.55 -30.69 4.78
N GLY A 155 12.25 -31.73 5.55
CA GLY A 155 13.10 -32.87 5.91
C GLY A 155 13.56 -33.81 4.79
N HIS A 156 13.66 -33.38 3.52
CA HIS A 156 14.14 -34.25 2.45
C HIS A 156 15.05 -33.67 1.36
N THR A 157 15.59 -32.44 1.47
CA THR A 157 16.94 -32.07 0.95
C THR A 157 17.17 -30.55 0.98
N LYS A 158 18.42 -30.14 1.24
CA LYS A 158 18.96 -28.78 0.99
C LYS A 158 18.66 -28.25 -0.43
N LEU A 159 18.32 -29.14 -1.38
CA LEU A 159 17.92 -28.81 -2.75
C LEU A 159 16.56 -28.09 -2.85
N SER A 160 15.60 -28.30 -1.93
CA SER A 160 14.30 -27.64 -2.01
C SER A 160 14.38 -26.16 -1.64
N ALA A 161 15.07 -25.84 -0.55
CA ALA A 161 15.39 -24.46 -0.19
C ALA A 161 16.25 -23.78 -1.27
N LEU A 162 17.15 -24.54 -1.92
CA LEU A 162 17.93 -24.04 -3.07
C LEU A 162 17.04 -23.71 -4.28
N THR A 163 16.04 -24.53 -4.62
CA THR A 163 15.12 -24.23 -5.74
C THR A 163 14.26 -23.00 -5.46
N TYR A 164 13.85 -22.78 -4.22
CA TYR A 164 13.13 -21.56 -3.84
C TYR A 164 14.02 -20.31 -3.98
N ARG A 165 15.22 -20.31 -3.39
CA ARG A 165 16.20 -19.21 -3.53
C ARG A 165 16.56 -18.92 -4.99
N ALA A 166 16.70 -19.97 -5.80
CA ALA A 166 16.97 -19.87 -7.23
C ALA A 166 15.82 -19.22 -8.00
N LYS A 167 14.58 -19.49 -7.62
CA LYS A 167 13.38 -18.85 -8.19
C LYS A 167 13.36 -17.35 -7.86
N GLU A 168 13.53 -16.98 -6.59
CA GLU A 168 13.56 -15.57 -6.17
C GLU A 168 14.64 -14.78 -6.91
N ALA A 169 15.85 -15.34 -7.03
CA ALA A 169 16.93 -14.71 -7.79
C ALA A 169 16.56 -14.51 -9.28
N LEU A 170 15.85 -15.46 -9.88
CA LEU A 170 15.44 -15.38 -11.28
C LEU A 170 14.34 -14.33 -11.50
N VAL A 171 13.36 -14.25 -10.59
CA VAL A 171 12.31 -13.21 -10.61
C VAL A 171 12.94 -11.83 -10.47
N HIS A 172 13.81 -11.62 -9.48
CA HIS A 172 14.53 -10.35 -9.32
C HIS A 172 15.34 -9.93 -10.55
N VAL A 173 15.95 -10.88 -11.26
CA VAL A 173 16.66 -10.58 -12.51
C VAL A 173 15.69 -10.19 -13.62
N VAL A 174 14.54 -10.85 -13.75
CA VAL A 174 13.53 -10.54 -14.78
C VAL A 174 12.86 -9.19 -14.54
N ASP A 175 12.54 -8.87 -13.29
CA ASP A 175 11.89 -7.60 -12.89
C ASP A 175 12.88 -6.42 -12.94
N GLY A 176 14.18 -6.69 -12.76
CA GLY A 176 15.23 -5.67 -12.85
C GLY A 176 15.67 -5.32 -14.27
N LEU A 177 15.06 -5.92 -15.29
CA LEU A 177 15.27 -5.60 -16.71
C LEU A 177 14.10 -4.74 -17.20
N ASP A 178 14.38 -3.54 -17.74
CA ASP A 178 13.39 -2.72 -18.45
C ASP A 178 12.80 -3.52 -19.64
N ASP A 179 11.56 -3.22 -20.06
CA ASP A 179 10.81 -3.90 -21.14
C ASP A 179 11.48 -3.76 -22.53
N THR A 180 12.61 -4.43 -22.66
CA THR A 180 13.52 -4.41 -23.79
C THR A 180 13.38 -5.75 -24.51
N PHE A 181 13.73 -5.81 -25.80
CA PHE A 181 13.85 -7.07 -26.55
C PHE A 181 14.66 -8.17 -25.81
N LEU A 182 15.57 -7.75 -24.93
CA LEU A 182 16.42 -8.61 -24.10
C LEU A 182 15.67 -9.25 -22.91
N GLN A 183 14.54 -8.71 -22.44
CA GLN A 183 13.74 -9.31 -21.36
C GLN A 183 13.03 -10.60 -21.84
N ARG A 184 12.63 -10.66 -23.11
CA ARG A 184 11.86 -11.76 -23.69
C ARG A 184 12.52 -13.15 -23.57
N PRO A 185 13.80 -13.35 -23.94
CA PRO A 185 14.45 -14.64 -23.73
C PRO A 185 14.61 -15.01 -22.25
N PHE A 186 14.84 -14.03 -21.37
CA PHE A 186 14.92 -14.24 -19.91
C PHE A 186 13.55 -14.66 -19.36
N ALA A 187 12.48 -13.97 -19.73
CA ALA A 187 11.13 -14.30 -19.34
C ALA A 187 10.70 -15.69 -19.85
N TRP A 188 11.08 -16.05 -21.08
CA TRP A 188 10.85 -17.39 -21.62
C TRP A 188 11.59 -18.47 -20.81
N TYR A 189 12.87 -18.22 -20.51
CA TYR A 189 13.68 -19.14 -19.71
C TYR A 189 13.12 -19.28 -18.29
N ALA A 190 12.71 -18.18 -17.67
CA ALA A 190 12.11 -18.15 -16.36
C ALA A 190 10.76 -18.90 -16.34
N LYS A 191 9.94 -18.79 -17.39
CA LYS A 191 8.74 -19.63 -17.57
C LYS A 191 9.07 -21.11 -17.73
N LEU A 192 10.16 -21.47 -18.41
CA LEU A 192 10.62 -22.86 -18.52
C LEU A 192 11.08 -23.40 -17.16
N TYR A 193 11.90 -22.64 -16.43
CA TYR A 193 12.32 -22.96 -15.07
C TYR A 193 11.12 -23.16 -14.15
N ALA A 194 10.16 -22.22 -14.15
CA ALA A 194 8.95 -22.30 -13.34
C ALA A 194 8.14 -23.57 -13.64
N ARG A 195 8.00 -23.98 -14.91
CA ARG A 195 7.32 -25.25 -15.27
C ARG A 195 8.04 -26.48 -14.73
N VAL A 196 9.38 -26.51 -14.80
CA VAL A 196 10.17 -27.65 -14.31
C VAL A 196 10.18 -27.70 -12.78
N ALA A 197 10.24 -26.54 -12.13
CA ALA A 197 10.20 -26.39 -10.67
C ALA A 197 8.78 -26.57 -10.09
N ALA A 198 7.72 -26.43 -10.89
CA ALA A 198 6.33 -26.42 -10.42
C ALA A 198 5.95 -27.59 -9.50
N SER A 199 6.43 -28.81 -9.78
CA SER A 199 6.14 -29.98 -8.92
C SER A 199 6.87 -29.96 -7.58
N VAL A 200 8.06 -29.33 -7.51
CA VAL A 200 8.81 -29.14 -6.27
C VAL A 200 8.14 -28.02 -5.46
N ASN A 201 7.81 -26.91 -6.12
CA ASN A 201 7.09 -25.79 -5.50
C ASN A 201 5.76 -26.26 -4.90
N ARG A 202 4.95 -27.05 -5.62
CA ARG A 202 3.69 -27.59 -5.08
C ARG A 202 3.87 -28.43 -3.82
N ARG A 203 4.98 -29.16 -3.68
CA ARG A 203 5.26 -29.94 -2.47
C ARG A 203 5.70 -29.03 -1.31
N GLN A 204 6.49 -28.00 -1.60
CA GLN A 204 6.88 -26.99 -0.60
C GLN A 204 5.67 -26.23 -0.07
N GLU A 205 4.72 -25.87 -0.94
CA GLU A 205 3.47 -25.23 -0.53
C GLU A 205 2.65 -26.13 0.41
N LEU A 206 2.61 -27.44 0.14
CA LEU A 206 1.95 -28.40 1.03
C LEU A 206 2.65 -28.54 2.38
N ASP A 207 3.98 -28.60 2.39
CA ASP A 207 4.78 -28.68 3.61
C ASP A 207 4.61 -27.39 4.44
N ALA A 208 4.57 -26.23 3.79
CA ALA A 208 4.32 -24.93 4.42
C ALA A 208 2.88 -24.78 4.94
N ASP A 209 1.87 -25.24 4.20
CA ASP A 209 0.47 -25.31 4.67
C ASP A 209 0.35 -26.25 5.89
N THR A 210 1.13 -27.34 5.92
CA THR A 210 1.20 -28.25 7.07
C THR A 210 1.82 -27.58 8.30
N ALA A 211 2.93 -26.85 8.12
CA ALA A 211 3.53 -26.06 9.19
C ALA A 211 2.55 -25.01 9.75
N SER A 212 1.79 -24.36 8.86
CA SER A 212 0.74 -23.39 9.20
C SER A 212 -0.32 -23.99 10.11
N VAL A 213 -0.91 -25.12 9.72
CA VAL A 213 -1.94 -25.82 10.49
C VAL A 213 -1.38 -26.38 11.80
N THR A 214 -0.15 -26.88 11.79
CA THR A 214 0.50 -27.41 13.00
C THR A 214 0.75 -26.32 14.03
N ALA A 215 1.16 -25.13 13.60
CA ALA A 215 1.53 -24.02 14.48
C ALA A 215 0.35 -23.28 15.11
N ALA A 216 -0.77 -23.18 14.40
CA ALA A 216 -1.89 -22.31 14.77
C ALA A 216 -3.26 -23.01 14.80
N GLY A 217 -3.33 -24.27 14.38
CA GLY A 217 -4.58 -24.97 14.16
C GLY A 217 -5.22 -24.62 12.81
N ARG A 218 -6.09 -25.52 12.33
CA ARG A 218 -6.72 -25.42 11.01
C ARG A 218 -7.56 -24.17 10.82
N GLU A 219 -8.35 -23.78 11.83
CA GLU A 219 -9.26 -22.64 11.71
C GLU A 219 -8.51 -21.33 11.52
N ALA A 220 -7.50 -21.07 12.37
CA ALA A 220 -6.67 -19.89 12.27
C ALA A 220 -5.92 -19.86 10.92
N ALA A 221 -5.39 -21.00 10.47
CA ALA A 221 -4.69 -21.08 9.19
C ALA A 221 -5.59 -20.77 7.98
N GLN A 222 -6.78 -21.37 7.94
CA GLN A 222 -7.74 -21.08 6.87
C GLN A 222 -8.29 -19.65 6.96
N SER A 223 -8.46 -19.10 8.17
CA SER A 223 -8.91 -17.72 8.37
C SER A 223 -7.86 -16.73 7.86
N ALA A 224 -6.60 -16.90 8.29
CA ALA A 224 -5.46 -16.08 7.84
C ALA A 224 -5.36 -16.06 6.32
N LEU A 225 -5.38 -17.24 5.69
CA LEU A 225 -5.25 -17.37 4.24
C LEU A 225 -6.38 -16.65 3.47
N ARG A 226 -7.60 -16.62 4.02
CA ARG A 226 -8.73 -15.89 3.42
C ARG A 226 -8.67 -14.37 3.68
N LYS A 227 -7.99 -13.93 4.74
CA LYS A 227 -7.85 -12.50 5.09
C LYS A 227 -6.76 -11.81 4.29
N LEU A 228 -5.68 -12.50 3.93
CA LEU A 228 -4.50 -11.88 3.29
C LEU A 228 -4.82 -11.04 2.03
N PRO A 229 -5.60 -11.50 1.03
CA PRO A 229 -5.91 -10.68 -0.14
C PRO A 229 -6.77 -9.46 0.20
N VAL A 230 -7.69 -9.64 1.16
CA VAL A 230 -8.60 -8.59 1.63
C VAL A 230 -7.81 -7.50 2.38
N LEU A 231 -6.83 -7.89 3.20
CA LEU A 231 -5.91 -6.98 3.87
C LEU A 231 -5.03 -6.22 2.86
N GLY A 232 -4.57 -6.90 1.80
CA GLY A 232 -3.88 -6.28 0.66
C GLY A 232 -4.66 -5.12 0.05
N ALA A 233 -5.91 -5.38 -0.34
CA ALA A 233 -6.79 -4.36 -0.92
C ALA A 233 -7.12 -3.23 0.08
N ALA A 234 -7.40 -3.58 1.34
CA ALA A 234 -7.71 -2.63 2.40
C ALA A 234 -6.55 -1.68 2.69
N TRP A 235 -5.32 -2.21 2.76
CA TRP A 235 -4.12 -1.41 3.00
C TRP A 235 -3.85 -0.42 1.87
N ASN A 236 -4.08 -0.80 0.62
CA ASN A 236 -3.97 0.12 -0.52
C ASN A 236 -4.97 1.28 -0.40
N GLY A 237 -6.22 0.98 -0.03
CA GLY A 237 -7.24 2.00 0.24
C GLY A 237 -6.85 2.93 1.39
N TYR A 238 -6.36 2.35 2.50
CA TYR A 238 -5.91 3.10 3.68
C TYR A 238 -4.70 3.99 3.39
N GLN A 239 -3.71 3.51 2.63
CA GLN A 239 -2.56 4.31 2.21
C GLN A 239 -3.01 5.52 1.39
N ALA A 240 -3.84 5.29 0.37
CA ALA A 240 -4.31 6.35 -0.52
C ALA A 240 -5.17 7.38 0.21
N GLN A 241 -6.07 6.93 1.09
CA GLN A 241 -7.06 7.80 1.71
C GLN A 241 -6.57 8.45 3.00
N PHE A 242 -5.82 7.74 3.84
CA PHE A 242 -5.51 8.18 5.21
C PHE A 242 -4.02 8.43 5.43
N LEU A 243 -3.12 7.51 5.05
CA LEU A 243 -1.69 7.73 5.29
C LEU A 243 -1.13 8.92 4.51
N SER A 244 -1.71 9.22 3.35
CA SER A 244 -1.41 10.45 2.61
C SER A 244 -1.73 11.73 3.40
N LEU A 245 -2.64 11.69 4.37
CA LEU A 245 -2.94 12.84 5.25
C LEU A 245 -1.81 13.08 6.26
N GLY A 246 -1.24 12.01 6.81
CA GLY A 246 -0.08 12.11 7.71
C GLY A 246 1.13 12.73 7.01
N ALA A 247 1.42 12.30 5.79
CA ALA A 247 2.47 12.90 4.97
C ALA A 247 2.20 14.38 4.64
N GLN A 248 0.95 14.74 4.30
CA GLN A 248 0.57 16.14 4.05
C GLN A 248 0.68 17.02 5.30
N ALA A 249 0.32 16.49 6.47
CA ALA A 249 0.45 17.18 7.74
C ALA A 249 1.89 17.23 8.27
N GLU A 250 2.82 16.49 7.65
CA GLU A 250 4.15 16.22 8.17
C GLU A 250 4.12 15.63 9.59
N LEU A 251 3.15 14.76 9.86
CA LEU A 251 2.89 14.13 11.16
C LEU A 251 2.76 12.61 11.02
N THR A 252 3.23 11.88 12.03
CA THR A 252 3.12 10.41 12.08
C THR A 252 1.96 9.99 12.99
N PRO A 253 0.80 9.59 12.43
CA PRO A 253 -0.28 9.03 13.24
C PRO A 253 0.04 7.62 13.75
N PRO A 254 -0.72 7.08 14.73
CA PRO A 254 -0.66 5.65 15.06
C PRO A 254 -1.24 4.83 13.89
N VAL A 255 -0.35 4.38 13.01
CA VAL A 255 -0.64 3.73 11.73
C VAL A 255 -1.36 2.40 11.94
N MET A 256 -0.86 1.56 12.84
CA MET A 256 -1.46 0.24 13.09
C MET A 256 -2.85 0.36 13.72
N ALA A 257 -2.98 1.22 14.73
CA ALA A 257 -4.26 1.45 15.40
C ALA A 257 -5.30 2.04 14.43
N GLY A 258 -4.89 3.02 13.60
CA GLY A 258 -5.74 3.60 12.56
C GLY A 258 -6.18 2.58 11.52
N PHE A 259 -5.27 1.70 11.07
CA PHE A 259 -5.62 0.68 10.09
C PHE A 259 -6.59 -0.37 10.66
N HIS A 260 -6.42 -0.76 11.92
CA HIS A 260 -7.36 -1.66 12.58
C HIS A 260 -8.73 -1.03 12.79
N ALA A 261 -8.79 0.26 13.14
CA ALA A 261 -10.05 1.00 13.21
C ALA A 261 -10.72 1.08 11.83
N TYR A 262 -9.94 1.38 10.79
CA TYR A 262 -10.37 1.37 9.39
C TYR A 262 -10.97 0.02 8.94
N LEU A 263 -10.37 -1.11 9.35
CA LEU A 263 -10.90 -2.45 9.09
C LEU A 263 -12.20 -2.77 9.86
N SER A 264 -12.41 -2.09 10.99
CA SER A 264 -13.56 -2.31 11.88
C SER A 264 -14.78 -1.45 11.51
N GLU A 265 -14.59 -0.44 10.65
CA GLU A 265 -15.64 0.50 10.22
C GLU A 265 -16.81 -0.23 9.53
N PRO A 266 -18.05 -0.17 10.06
CA PRO A 266 -19.19 -0.92 9.53
C PRO A 266 -19.46 -0.77 8.03
N GLU A 267 -19.45 0.45 7.50
CA GLU A 267 -19.72 0.69 6.08
C GLU A 267 -18.63 0.10 5.18
N ARG A 268 -17.38 0.10 5.64
CA ARG A 268 -16.27 -0.52 4.91
C ARG A 268 -16.29 -2.02 5.00
N ARG A 269 -16.64 -2.59 6.15
CA ARG A 269 -16.81 -4.04 6.28
C ARG A 269 -17.82 -4.57 5.28
N GLY A 270 -18.95 -3.88 5.10
CA GLY A 270 -19.93 -4.22 4.07
C GLY A 270 -19.32 -4.25 2.65
N ARG A 271 -18.65 -3.17 2.24
CA ARG A 271 -17.99 -3.08 0.92
C ARG A 271 -16.89 -4.14 0.73
N MET A 272 -16.13 -4.43 1.78
CA MET A 272 -15.06 -5.42 1.74
C MET A 272 -15.61 -6.85 1.70
N ASP A 273 -16.71 -7.13 2.38
CA ASP A 273 -17.37 -8.43 2.34
C ASP A 273 -17.97 -8.72 0.96
N GLU A 274 -18.51 -7.70 0.27
CA GLU A 274 -18.95 -7.80 -1.13
C GLU A 274 -17.78 -8.14 -2.07
N ALA A 275 -16.65 -7.44 -1.93
CA ALA A 275 -15.45 -7.67 -2.73
C ALA A 275 -14.71 -8.98 -2.37
N ARG A 276 -14.95 -9.53 -1.18
CA ARG A 276 -14.24 -10.71 -0.66
C ARG A 276 -14.43 -11.95 -1.53
N ALA A 277 -15.64 -12.18 -2.02
CA ALA A 277 -15.93 -13.34 -2.86
C ALA A 277 -15.12 -13.31 -4.16
N GLU A 278 -15.01 -12.13 -4.78
CA GLU A 278 -14.22 -11.91 -5.99
C GLU A 278 -12.72 -12.09 -5.71
N LEU A 279 -12.21 -11.47 -4.64
CA LEU A 279 -10.80 -11.57 -4.25
C LEU A 279 -10.37 -13.01 -3.93
N LEU A 280 -11.24 -13.79 -3.29
CA LEU A 280 -10.99 -15.21 -2.99
C LEU A 280 -11.16 -16.13 -4.21
N ALA A 281 -11.88 -15.69 -5.22
CA ALA A 281 -12.05 -16.42 -6.47
C ALA A 281 -10.94 -16.13 -7.49
N ARG A 282 -10.11 -15.11 -7.24
CA ARG A 282 -9.00 -14.72 -8.12
C ARG A 282 -7.99 -15.86 -8.23
N GLU A 283 -7.72 -16.25 -9.47
CA GLU A 283 -6.72 -17.25 -9.81
C GLU A 283 -5.34 -16.58 -9.93
N PRO A 284 -4.24 -17.33 -9.71
CA PRO A 284 -2.88 -16.82 -9.91
C PRO A 284 -2.70 -16.20 -11.30
N GLU A 285 -2.38 -14.92 -11.37
CA GLU A 285 -2.27 -14.18 -12.64
C GLU A 285 -0.95 -14.44 -13.37
N SER A 286 0.04 -14.99 -12.65
CA SER A 286 1.39 -15.20 -13.15
C SER A 286 1.85 -16.64 -12.99
N VAL A 287 2.61 -17.13 -13.98
CA VAL A 287 3.33 -18.42 -13.88
C VAL A 287 4.41 -18.38 -12.78
N PHE A 288 4.76 -17.18 -12.30
CA PHE A 288 5.67 -16.98 -11.19
C PHE A 288 4.98 -16.89 -9.84
N ASP A 289 3.65 -16.74 -9.80
CA ASP A 289 2.90 -16.86 -8.55
C ASP A 289 3.11 -18.27 -8.00
N SER A 290 3.75 -18.34 -6.84
CA SER A 290 4.20 -19.61 -6.22
C SER A 290 3.01 -20.41 -5.69
N HIS A 291 1.94 -19.72 -5.33
CA HIS A 291 0.90 -20.28 -4.50
C HIS A 291 -0.24 -20.84 -5.36
N PRO A 292 -0.73 -22.05 -5.06
CA PRO A 292 -1.98 -22.51 -5.61
C PRO A 292 -3.15 -21.60 -5.19
N PRO A 293 -4.29 -21.66 -5.90
CA PRO A 293 -5.47 -20.87 -5.57
C PRO A 293 -5.90 -21.06 -4.11
N ILE A 294 -6.36 -19.98 -3.46
CA ILE A 294 -6.75 -20.00 -2.04
C ILE A 294 -7.78 -21.08 -1.75
N ARG A 295 -8.77 -21.25 -2.64
CA ARG A 295 -9.81 -22.29 -2.51
C ARG A 295 -9.20 -23.68 -2.43
N GLU A 296 -8.20 -23.97 -3.27
CA GLU A 296 -7.52 -25.25 -3.27
C GLU A 296 -6.73 -25.48 -1.98
N ARG A 297 -5.97 -24.47 -1.54
CA ARG A 297 -5.19 -24.53 -0.29
C ARG A 297 -6.07 -24.72 0.94
N VAL A 298 -7.17 -23.96 1.04
CA VAL A 298 -8.18 -24.13 2.11
C VAL A 298 -8.77 -25.54 2.10
N GLY A 299 -9.13 -26.06 0.93
CA GLY A 299 -9.65 -27.42 0.76
C GLY A 299 -8.65 -28.50 1.20
N ARG A 300 -7.36 -28.31 0.91
CA ARG A 300 -6.28 -29.19 1.37
C ARG A 300 -6.07 -29.10 2.88
N MET A 301 -6.04 -27.89 3.45
CA MET A 301 -5.94 -27.70 4.91
C MET A 301 -7.08 -28.40 5.66
N ALA A 302 -8.26 -28.54 5.04
CA ALA A 302 -9.39 -29.27 5.62
C ALA A 302 -9.17 -30.79 5.73
N THR A 303 -8.13 -31.36 5.13
CA THR A 303 -7.80 -32.79 5.27
C THR A 303 -6.56 -33.05 6.11
N LEU A 304 -5.81 -32.00 6.49
CA LEU A 304 -4.60 -32.13 7.29
C LEU A 304 -4.92 -32.44 8.77
N PRO A 305 -4.14 -33.30 9.45
CA PRO A 305 -4.21 -33.42 10.90
C PRO A 305 -4.06 -32.04 11.55
N SER A 306 -4.97 -31.67 12.45
CA SER A 306 -4.92 -30.41 13.18
C SER A 306 -4.68 -30.69 14.65
N PRO A 307 -3.61 -30.16 15.27
CA PRO A 307 -3.49 -30.15 16.71
C PRO A 307 -4.57 -29.25 17.33
N GLU A 308 -4.92 -29.53 18.58
CA GLU A 308 -5.65 -28.58 19.43
C GLU A 308 -4.65 -27.52 19.89
N VAL A 309 -4.73 -26.34 19.29
CA VAL A 309 -3.92 -25.17 19.67
C VAL A 309 -4.87 -24.13 20.24
N GLU A 310 -4.55 -23.62 21.43
CA GLU A 310 -5.33 -22.55 22.05
C GLU A 310 -5.34 -21.33 21.12
N ARG A 311 -6.54 -20.82 20.84
CA ARG A 311 -6.71 -19.65 19.98
C ARG A 311 -6.45 -18.37 20.75
N ASP A 312 -5.53 -17.57 20.23
CA ASP A 312 -5.30 -16.21 20.67
C ASP A 312 -5.86 -15.26 19.61
N ASP A 313 -7.11 -14.85 19.84
CA ASP A 313 -7.87 -13.96 18.96
C ASP A 313 -7.55 -12.47 19.22
N ARG A 314 -6.60 -12.14 20.10
CA ARG A 314 -6.13 -10.76 20.28
C ARG A 314 -5.42 -10.26 19.01
N PRO A 315 -5.42 -8.95 18.72
CA PRO A 315 -4.69 -8.40 17.57
C PRO A 315 -3.22 -8.81 17.58
N ALA A 316 -2.65 -9.16 16.43
CA ALA A 316 -1.30 -9.71 16.37
C ALA A 316 -0.20 -8.74 16.84
N TRP A 317 -0.45 -7.43 16.83
CA TRP A 317 0.45 -6.46 17.45
C TRP A 317 0.66 -6.70 18.94
N THR A 318 -0.18 -7.46 19.65
CA THR A 318 0.04 -7.79 21.07
C THR A 318 1.23 -8.72 21.28
N LEU A 319 1.78 -9.29 20.20
CA LEU A 319 3.05 -10.02 20.22
C LEU A 319 4.26 -9.07 20.32
N LEU A 320 4.08 -7.78 20.03
CA LEU A 320 5.07 -6.75 20.28
C LEU A 320 5.04 -6.31 21.74
N SER A 321 6.22 -5.98 22.26
CA SER A 321 6.46 -5.45 23.60
C SER A 321 6.66 -3.94 23.53
N GLY A 322 6.11 -3.22 24.50
CA GLY A 322 6.31 -1.78 24.66
C GLY A 322 5.50 -0.91 23.69
N ALA A 323 5.82 0.37 23.65
CA ALA A 323 5.18 1.33 22.76
C ALA A 323 5.63 1.14 21.31
N THR A 324 4.69 1.04 20.38
CA THR A 324 4.97 0.84 18.94
C THR A 324 5.15 2.14 18.17
N ALA A 325 4.86 3.29 18.77
CA ALA A 325 4.89 4.59 18.10
C ALA A 325 6.26 4.92 17.50
N ASP A 326 7.36 4.66 18.23
CA ASP A 326 8.72 4.90 17.71
C ASP A 326 9.07 3.94 16.57
N LEU A 327 8.61 2.69 16.63
CA LEU A 327 8.80 1.71 15.56
C LEU A 327 8.04 2.13 14.30
N GLU A 328 6.75 2.49 14.45
CA GLU A 328 5.92 2.97 13.35
C GLU A 328 6.52 4.23 12.72
N ARG A 329 6.95 5.19 13.54
CA ARG A 329 7.65 6.40 13.06
C ARG A 329 8.90 6.05 12.28
N SER A 330 9.76 5.16 12.80
CA SER A 330 11.02 4.79 12.15
C SER A 330 10.83 4.18 10.75
N ILE A 331 9.67 3.54 10.51
CA ILE A 331 9.29 2.98 9.20
C ILE A 331 8.81 4.09 8.25
N MET A 332 8.19 5.15 8.78
CA MET A 332 7.58 6.22 8.00
C MET A 332 8.50 7.43 7.71
N VAL A 333 9.67 7.55 8.37
CA VAL A 333 10.59 8.72 8.26
C VAL A 333 10.98 9.09 6.82
N GLY A 334 10.98 8.13 5.88
CA GLY A 334 11.31 8.39 4.47
C GLY A 334 10.19 8.97 3.61
N GLY A 335 8.95 9.02 4.12
CA GLY A 335 7.74 9.36 3.33
C GLY A 335 7.19 10.78 3.50
N GLY A 336 7.96 11.71 4.09
CA GLY A 336 7.48 13.06 4.43
C GLY A 336 6.74 13.14 5.77
N PHE A 337 6.91 12.14 6.64
CA PHE A 337 6.31 12.11 7.98
C PHE A 337 7.23 12.77 9.02
N GLY A 338 6.65 13.47 10.00
CA GLY A 338 7.37 14.15 11.07
C GLY A 338 7.14 13.56 12.47
N PRO A 339 6.95 14.38 13.53
CA PRO A 339 6.73 13.88 14.89
C PRO A 339 5.45 13.06 15.02
N THR A 340 5.33 12.28 16.10
CA THR A 340 4.13 11.50 16.41
C THR A 340 2.98 12.42 16.80
N ALA A 341 1.78 12.15 16.27
CA ALA A 341 0.55 12.86 16.59
C ALA A 341 -0.63 11.88 16.58
N ASP A 342 -1.77 12.25 17.16
CA ASP A 342 -3.00 11.46 17.05
C ASP A 342 -3.69 11.71 15.71
N TRP A 343 -4.58 10.79 15.31
CA TRP A 343 -5.31 10.92 14.04
C TRP A 343 -6.14 12.21 13.95
N ASP A 344 -6.76 12.65 15.05
CA ASP A 344 -7.54 13.88 15.10
C ASP A 344 -6.68 15.13 14.85
N GLU A 345 -5.43 15.13 15.32
CA GLU A 345 -4.48 16.21 15.06
C GLU A 345 -4.06 16.23 13.59
N VAL A 346 -3.74 15.06 13.02
CA VAL A 346 -3.40 14.92 11.60
C VAL A 346 -4.53 15.43 10.70
N VAL A 347 -5.76 14.97 10.93
CA VAL A 347 -6.90 15.41 10.11
C VAL A 347 -7.21 16.87 10.33
N SER A 348 -7.06 17.40 11.55
CA SER A 348 -7.27 18.82 11.83
C SER A 348 -6.33 19.72 11.02
N VAL A 349 -5.03 19.38 10.93
CA VAL A 349 -4.07 20.14 10.12
C VAL A 349 -4.51 20.16 8.64
N VAL A 350 -4.77 18.99 8.06
CA VAL A 350 -5.11 18.87 6.64
C VAL A 350 -6.49 19.48 6.33
N ALA A 351 -7.50 19.23 7.17
CA ALA A 351 -8.85 19.72 6.97
C ALA A 351 -8.94 21.24 7.11
N ARG A 352 -8.17 21.85 8.03
CA ARG A 352 -8.08 23.31 8.14
C ARG A 352 -7.50 23.92 6.87
N GLU A 353 -6.37 23.42 6.38
CA GLU A 353 -5.74 23.90 5.16
C GLU A 353 -6.65 23.69 3.93
N HIS A 354 -7.37 22.56 3.87
CA HIS A 354 -8.40 22.30 2.87
C HIS A 354 -9.53 23.34 2.92
N GLY A 355 -10.07 23.59 4.11
CA GLY A 355 -11.12 24.56 4.36
C GLY A 355 -10.72 26.00 3.99
N GLU A 356 -9.53 26.44 4.41
CA GLU A 356 -8.97 27.76 4.12
C GLU A 356 -8.83 27.99 2.61
N ARG A 357 -8.31 27.00 1.87
CA ARG A 357 -8.25 27.05 0.41
C ARG A 357 -9.62 27.20 -0.22
N ARG A 358 -10.62 26.40 0.21
CA ARG A 358 -11.98 26.45 -0.34
C ARG A 358 -12.68 27.78 -0.02
N ALA A 359 -12.45 28.33 1.16
CA ALA A 359 -12.94 29.64 1.56
C ALA A 359 -12.31 30.76 0.71
N GLY A 360 -11.00 30.65 0.40
CA GLY A 360 -10.32 31.53 -0.54
C GLY A 360 -10.92 31.49 -1.95
N LEU A 361 -11.22 30.31 -2.49
CA LEU A 361 -11.89 30.16 -3.79
C LEU A 361 -13.29 30.79 -3.79
N LEU A 362 -14.05 30.60 -2.71
CA LEU A 362 -15.37 31.22 -2.55
C LEU A 362 -15.26 32.75 -2.54
N ALA A 363 -14.27 33.30 -1.83
CA ALA A 363 -14.03 34.74 -1.76
C ALA A 363 -13.66 35.34 -3.12
N VAL A 364 -12.77 34.68 -3.88
CA VAL A 364 -12.40 35.11 -5.25
C VAL A 364 -13.61 35.08 -6.18
N ALA A 365 -14.38 33.98 -6.17
CA ALA A 365 -15.57 33.85 -7.01
C ALA A 365 -16.65 34.89 -6.66
N GLY A 366 -16.89 35.11 -5.37
CA GLY A 366 -17.85 36.09 -4.90
C GLY A 366 -17.46 37.52 -5.25
N ALA A 367 -16.17 37.87 -5.11
CA ALA A 367 -15.67 39.18 -5.52
C ALA A 367 -15.85 39.42 -7.04
N ARG A 368 -15.56 38.42 -7.87
CA ARG A 368 -15.77 38.48 -9.33
C ARG A 368 -17.25 38.58 -9.69
N ALA A 369 -18.13 37.96 -8.90
CA ALA A 369 -19.58 38.07 -9.04
C ALA A 369 -20.16 39.40 -8.52
N GLY A 370 -19.33 40.30 -7.98
CA GLY A 370 -19.76 41.61 -7.49
C GLY A 370 -20.37 41.60 -6.08
N LEU A 371 -20.09 40.58 -5.27
CA LEU A 371 -20.49 40.55 -3.86
C LEU A 371 -19.67 41.56 -3.04
N PRO A 372 -20.29 42.26 -2.08
CA PRO A 372 -19.62 43.31 -1.32
C PRO A 372 -18.63 42.75 -0.28
N GLY A 373 -17.40 43.29 -0.24
CA GLY A 373 -16.46 43.07 0.86
C GLY A 373 -15.79 41.70 0.92
N GLU A 374 -15.43 41.25 2.12
CA GLU A 374 -15.00 39.88 2.40
C GLU A 374 -16.23 38.96 2.37
N VAL A 375 -16.32 38.09 1.36
CA VAL A 375 -17.49 37.26 1.10
C VAL A 375 -17.61 36.16 2.14
N SER A 376 -18.71 36.15 2.89
CA SER A 376 -19.03 35.07 3.81
C SER A 376 -19.80 33.93 3.13
N LEU A 377 -19.89 32.77 3.79
CA LEU A 377 -20.76 31.68 3.34
C LEU A 377 -22.23 32.14 3.26
N ASP A 378 -22.68 33.02 4.17
CA ASP A 378 -24.02 33.58 4.15
C ASP A 378 -24.26 34.45 2.91
N ASP A 379 -23.29 35.30 2.55
CA ASP A 379 -23.38 36.14 1.34
C ASP A 379 -23.44 35.29 0.07
N ALA A 380 -22.62 34.23 0.01
CA ALA A 380 -22.63 33.30 -1.11
C ALA A 380 -23.96 32.54 -1.23
N LEU A 381 -24.51 32.05 -0.12
CA LEU A 381 -25.79 31.32 -0.13
C LEU A 381 -26.97 32.25 -0.46
N ALA A 382 -26.96 33.49 0.03
CA ALA A 382 -27.93 34.51 -0.35
C ALA A 382 -27.86 34.84 -1.85
N ALA A 383 -26.65 34.97 -2.40
CA ALA A 383 -26.44 35.19 -3.83
C ALA A 383 -26.97 34.02 -4.67
N LEU A 384 -26.69 32.77 -4.27
CA LEU A 384 -27.20 31.55 -4.91
C LEU A 384 -28.73 31.41 -4.83
N ALA A 385 -29.36 31.96 -3.79
CA ALA A 385 -30.81 32.01 -3.63
C ALA A 385 -31.46 33.18 -4.40
N SER A 386 -30.68 34.05 -5.04
CA SER A 386 -31.17 35.18 -5.81
C SER A 386 -31.09 34.91 -7.33
N THR A 387 -32.17 35.17 -8.07
CA THR A 387 -32.19 34.92 -9.52
C THR A 387 -31.16 35.77 -10.29
N GLY A 388 -30.80 36.96 -9.80
CA GLY A 388 -29.88 37.86 -10.47
C GLY A 388 -28.39 37.57 -10.24
N GLN A 389 -27.99 37.16 -9.03
CA GLN A 389 -26.57 36.95 -8.69
C GLN A 389 -26.14 35.49 -8.79
N ARG A 390 -27.09 34.54 -8.83
CA ARG A 390 -26.81 33.11 -8.89
C ARG A 390 -25.96 32.72 -10.10
N ASP A 391 -26.36 33.14 -11.30
CA ASP A 391 -25.66 32.75 -12.53
C ASP A 391 -24.24 33.32 -12.58
N ALA A 392 -24.06 34.56 -12.10
CA ALA A 392 -22.75 35.18 -11.99
C ALA A 392 -21.83 34.42 -11.02
N LEU A 393 -22.33 34.10 -9.83
CA LEU A 393 -21.55 33.37 -8.83
C LEU A 393 -21.23 31.93 -9.27
N LEU A 394 -22.22 31.21 -9.82
CA LEU A 394 -22.01 29.85 -10.35
C LEU A 394 -21.01 29.83 -11.51
N GLY A 395 -21.09 30.82 -12.41
CA GLY A 395 -20.16 30.96 -13.52
C GLY A 395 -18.70 31.08 -13.07
N HIS A 396 -18.45 31.76 -11.95
CA HIS A 396 -17.10 31.87 -11.38
C HIS A 396 -16.69 30.66 -10.54
N LEU A 397 -17.59 30.14 -9.68
CA LEU A 397 -17.30 28.98 -8.82
C LEU A 397 -16.99 27.71 -9.63
N LEU A 398 -17.60 27.57 -10.80
CA LEU A 398 -17.42 26.42 -11.70
C LEU A 398 -16.49 26.74 -12.89
N SER A 399 -15.78 27.87 -12.84
CA SER A 399 -14.87 28.26 -13.91
C SER A 399 -13.62 27.40 -13.92
N ALA A 400 -13.15 27.06 -15.12
CA ALA A 400 -11.91 26.30 -15.30
C ALA A 400 -10.68 27.05 -14.76
N GLU A 401 -10.70 28.39 -14.81
CA GLU A 401 -9.65 29.23 -14.25
C GLU A 401 -9.53 29.06 -12.74
N LEU A 402 -10.66 29.00 -12.02
CA LEU A 402 -10.68 28.88 -10.56
C LEU A 402 -10.38 27.45 -10.09
N LEU A 403 -10.86 26.44 -10.84
CA LEU A 403 -10.76 25.03 -10.45
C LEU A 403 -9.58 24.29 -11.08
N GLY A 404 -8.83 24.94 -11.98
CA GLY A 404 -7.69 24.34 -12.69
C GLY A 404 -8.07 23.38 -13.82
N GLY A 405 -9.33 23.40 -14.29
CA GLY A 405 -9.82 22.54 -15.38
C GLY A 405 -11.33 22.60 -15.57
N GLU A 406 -11.82 22.14 -16.73
CA GLU A 406 -13.26 22.06 -16.99
C GLU A 406 -13.92 20.96 -16.14
N VAL A 407 -15.04 21.30 -15.51
CA VAL A 407 -15.84 20.35 -14.71
C VAL A 407 -17.01 19.83 -15.55
N PRO A 408 -17.10 18.50 -15.79
CA PRO A 408 -18.25 17.88 -16.45
C PRO A 408 -19.57 18.24 -15.76
N GLU A 409 -20.64 18.42 -16.53
CA GLU A 409 -21.92 18.88 -16.01
C GLU A 409 -22.46 18.00 -14.87
N GLU A 410 -22.31 16.69 -15.02
CA GLU A 410 -22.66 15.67 -14.03
C GLU A 410 -21.89 15.78 -12.69
N GLN A 411 -20.72 16.41 -12.67
CA GLN A 411 -19.88 16.57 -11.48
C GLN A 411 -20.05 17.95 -10.82
N ARG A 412 -20.68 18.92 -11.49
CA ARG A 412 -20.82 20.30 -10.99
C ARG A 412 -21.50 20.37 -9.63
N ALA A 413 -22.55 19.56 -9.42
CA ALA A 413 -23.26 19.52 -8.15
C ALA A 413 -22.35 19.03 -7.01
N GLN A 414 -21.59 17.97 -7.25
CA GLN A 414 -20.66 17.40 -6.28
C GLN A 414 -19.52 18.36 -5.95
N VAL A 415 -18.93 19.00 -6.97
CA VAL A 415 -17.83 19.98 -6.79
C VAL A 415 -18.31 21.18 -5.97
N LEU A 416 -19.48 21.72 -6.30
CA LEU A 416 -20.03 22.86 -5.58
C LEU A 416 -20.44 22.49 -4.15
N ALA A 417 -21.08 21.34 -3.97
CA ALA A 417 -21.44 20.84 -2.64
C ALA A 417 -20.19 20.60 -1.77
N GLY A 418 -19.13 20.03 -2.35
CA GLY A 418 -17.84 19.85 -1.68
C GLY A 418 -17.19 21.17 -1.28
N LEU A 419 -17.23 22.18 -2.15
CA LEU A 419 -16.69 23.51 -1.86
C LEU A 419 -17.47 24.19 -0.72
N LEU A 420 -18.80 24.28 -0.82
CA LEU A 420 -19.64 24.94 0.20
C LEU A 420 -19.61 24.16 1.53
N GLY A 421 -19.61 22.83 1.47
CA GLY A 421 -19.48 21.95 2.63
C GLY A 421 -18.17 22.15 3.38
N ALA A 422 -17.03 22.18 2.66
CA ALA A 422 -15.73 22.42 3.26
C ALA A 422 -15.62 23.82 3.90
N VAL A 423 -16.24 24.84 3.29
CA VAL A 423 -16.29 26.19 3.88
C VAL A 423 -17.13 26.18 5.16
N LEU A 424 -18.30 25.52 5.17
CA LEU A 424 -19.12 25.39 6.37
C LEU A 424 -18.35 24.70 7.51
N GLU A 425 -17.70 23.57 7.21
CA GLU A 425 -16.87 22.83 8.18
C GLU A 425 -15.75 23.70 8.75
N HIS A 426 -15.06 24.44 7.88
CA HIS A 426 -14.00 25.37 8.28
C HIS A 426 -14.50 26.46 9.22
N GLU A 427 -15.63 27.09 8.89
CA GLU A 427 -16.22 28.14 9.73
C GLU A 427 -16.70 27.60 11.08
N LEU A 428 -17.27 26.40 11.13
CA LEU A 428 -17.67 25.75 12.38
C LEU A 428 -16.47 25.56 13.32
N VAL A 429 -15.35 25.09 12.79
CA VAL A 429 -14.13 24.88 13.59
C VAL A 429 -13.46 26.21 13.94
N ALA A 430 -13.41 27.18 13.02
CA ALA A 430 -12.84 28.51 13.27
C ALA A 430 -13.63 29.30 14.32
N ALA A 431 -14.96 29.14 14.37
CA ALA A 431 -15.83 29.70 15.40
C ALA A 431 -15.73 28.99 16.76
N GLY A 432 -14.98 27.88 16.84
CA GLY A 432 -14.82 27.08 18.05
C GLY A 432 -16.08 26.31 18.45
N VAL A 433 -17.00 26.04 17.51
CA VAL A 433 -18.25 25.29 17.78
C VAL A 433 -18.13 23.79 17.51
N GLY A 434 -17.00 23.37 16.95
CA GLY A 434 -16.66 21.96 16.75
C GLY A 434 -15.16 21.75 16.50
N ALA A 435 -14.77 20.49 16.38
CA ALA A 435 -13.41 20.07 16.04
C ALA A 435 -13.45 19.03 14.92
N TYR A 436 -12.38 18.98 14.12
CA TYR A 436 -12.20 17.89 13.16
C TYR A 436 -11.85 16.61 13.92
N GLU A 437 -12.55 15.53 13.60
CA GLU A 437 -12.33 14.18 14.12
C GLU A 437 -12.12 13.22 12.95
N ALA A 438 -11.21 12.26 13.09
CA ALA A 438 -10.98 11.27 12.05
C ALA A 438 -12.21 10.38 11.84
N ASP A 439 -12.61 10.22 10.59
CA ASP A 439 -13.73 9.36 10.20
C ASP A 439 -13.24 8.34 9.18
N TRP A 440 -13.33 7.07 9.52
CA TRP A 440 -12.75 6.02 8.70
C TRP A 440 -13.51 5.80 7.40
N ASP A 441 -14.75 6.27 7.25
CA ASP A 441 -15.47 6.23 5.98
C ASP A 441 -15.16 7.46 5.11
N LYS A 442 -15.16 8.67 5.69
CA LYS A 442 -15.14 9.96 4.96
C LYS A 442 -13.84 10.77 5.05
N ARG A 443 -12.81 10.25 5.73
CA ARG A 443 -11.55 10.90 6.16
C ARG A 443 -11.69 11.70 7.45
N TRP A 444 -12.64 12.62 7.52
CA TRP A 444 -12.94 13.38 8.73
C TRP A 444 -14.42 13.78 8.78
N VAL A 445 -14.86 14.18 9.97
CA VAL A 445 -16.12 14.88 10.21
C VAL A 445 -15.88 16.04 11.16
N VAL A 446 -16.79 17.02 11.19
CA VAL A 446 -16.78 18.05 12.24
C VAL A 446 -17.66 17.57 13.40
N ARG A 447 -17.06 17.32 14.55
CA ARG A 447 -17.76 17.00 15.79
C ARG A 447 -18.11 18.28 16.54
N LEU A 448 -19.39 18.56 16.73
CA LEU A 448 -19.86 19.71 17.50
C LEU A 448 -19.69 19.48 19.01
N GLU A 449 -19.72 20.57 19.79
CA GLU A 449 -19.69 20.53 21.27
C GLU A 449 -20.78 19.63 21.89
N ASP A 450 -21.92 19.46 21.19
CA ASP A 450 -23.04 18.62 21.63
C ASP A 450 -22.93 17.15 21.20
N GLY A 451 -21.83 16.76 20.55
CA GLY A 451 -21.53 15.41 20.10
C GLY A 451 -22.08 15.05 18.72
N ARG A 452 -22.88 15.92 18.07
CA ARG A 452 -23.35 15.67 16.70
C ARG A 452 -22.20 15.75 15.70
N ALA A 453 -22.15 14.82 14.76
CA ALA A 453 -21.26 14.90 13.59
C ALA A 453 -21.93 15.73 12.51
N VAL A 454 -21.15 16.61 11.88
CA VAL A 454 -21.53 17.39 10.71
C VAL A 454 -20.67 16.92 9.54
N ASP A 455 -21.35 16.51 8.48
CA ASP A 455 -20.81 16.24 7.16
C ASP A 455 -21.34 17.33 6.22
N GLY A 456 -20.46 18.24 5.81
CA GLY A 456 -20.83 19.47 5.11
C GLY A 456 -21.39 19.23 3.70
N PRO A 457 -20.69 18.50 2.81
CA PRO A 457 -21.09 18.35 1.41
C PRO A 457 -22.54 17.89 1.19
N PRO A 458 -23.08 16.88 1.90
CA PRO A 458 -24.47 16.45 1.73
C PRO A 458 -25.51 17.55 1.97
N LEU A 459 -25.22 18.56 2.79
CA LEU A 459 -26.15 19.67 3.07
C LEU A 459 -26.41 20.54 1.83
N PHE A 460 -25.44 20.56 0.91
CA PHE A 460 -25.42 21.40 -0.30
C PHE A 460 -25.61 20.62 -1.60
N ALA A 461 -25.89 19.31 -1.55
CA ALA A 461 -25.98 18.44 -2.74
C ALA A 461 -26.98 18.95 -3.81
N GLU A 462 -28.07 19.58 -3.38
CA GLU A 462 -29.14 20.06 -4.26
C GLU A 462 -29.02 21.54 -4.64
N VAL A 463 -27.94 22.23 -4.26
CA VAL A 463 -27.81 23.69 -4.39
C VAL A 463 -27.93 24.17 -5.85
N LEU A 464 -27.60 23.31 -6.83
CA LEU A 464 -27.77 23.60 -8.27
C LEU A 464 -29.22 23.51 -8.76
N GLY A 465 -30.13 22.89 -8.01
CA GLY A 465 -31.53 22.65 -8.42
C GLY A 465 -32.42 23.89 -8.50
N GLY A 466 -31.88 25.08 -8.18
CA GLY A 466 -32.56 26.37 -8.32
C GLY A 466 -32.46 27.25 -7.08
N PRO A 467 -32.97 28.49 -7.13
CA PRO A 467 -32.95 29.43 -6.00
C PRO A 467 -33.64 28.89 -4.74
N GLU A 468 -34.76 28.17 -4.88
CA GLU A 468 -35.48 27.57 -3.76
C GLU A 468 -34.65 26.49 -3.05
N ARG A 469 -34.00 25.61 -3.81
CA ARG A 469 -33.11 24.56 -3.27
C ARG A 469 -31.89 25.16 -2.58
N ALA A 470 -31.36 26.27 -3.10
CA ALA A 470 -30.29 27.01 -2.43
C ALA A 470 -30.75 27.63 -1.10
N ALA A 471 -31.97 28.17 -1.04
CA ALA A 471 -32.56 28.66 0.20
C ALA A 471 -32.80 27.54 1.24
N GLU A 472 -33.23 26.35 0.79
CA GLU A 472 -33.37 25.17 1.66
C GLU A 472 -32.01 24.68 2.20
N ALA A 473 -30.99 24.64 1.34
CA ALA A 473 -29.63 24.30 1.76
C ALA A 473 -29.09 25.29 2.80
N TRP A 474 -29.35 26.58 2.62
CA TRP A 474 -29.01 27.60 3.60
C TRP A 474 -29.72 27.39 4.94
N LYS A 475 -31.03 27.07 4.92
CA LYS A 475 -31.77 26.76 6.15
C LYS A 475 -31.15 25.58 6.89
N ARG A 476 -30.80 24.50 6.19
CA ARG A 476 -30.11 23.33 6.79
C ARG A 476 -28.76 23.73 7.41
N ALA A 477 -27.96 24.52 6.71
CA ALA A 477 -26.66 24.99 7.22
C ALA A 477 -26.82 25.92 8.44
N ALA A 478 -27.80 26.82 8.42
CA ALA A 478 -28.10 27.73 9.52
C ALA A 478 -28.59 26.99 10.78
N ASP A 479 -29.39 25.94 10.61
CA ASP A 479 -29.83 25.07 11.71
C ASP A 479 -28.65 24.36 12.39
N VAL A 480 -27.59 24.03 11.62
CA VAL A 480 -26.34 23.46 12.14
C VAL A 480 -25.49 24.50 12.89
N LEU A 481 -25.38 25.72 12.35
CA LEU A 481 -24.64 26.83 12.95
C LEU A 481 -25.29 27.39 14.24
N GLY A 482 -26.61 27.21 14.40
CA GLY A 482 -27.39 27.74 15.51
C GLY A 482 -27.41 29.28 15.56
N THR A 483 -27.83 29.85 16.70
CA THR A 483 -27.87 31.31 16.91
C THR A 483 -26.49 31.94 17.23
N ARG A 484 -25.39 31.17 17.18
CA ARG A 484 -24.02 31.68 17.40
C ARG A 484 -23.48 32.37 16.13
N ARG A 485 -24.26 33.33 15.65
CA ARG A 485 -24.12 34.09 14.39
C ARG A 485 -22.92 35.06 14.32
N ALA A 486 -21.95 35.00 15.21
CA ALA A 486 -21.05 36.15 15.41
C ALA A 486 -19.60 35.75 15.68
N ARG A 487 -18.95 35.21 14.64
CA ARG A 487 -17.58 35.53 14.21
C ARG A 487 -17.25 34.61 13.03
N VAL A 488 -17.84 34.92 11.89
CA VAL A 488 -17.29 34.50 10.60
C VAL A 488 -15.86 35.01 10.56
N THR A 489 -14.90 34.11 10.45
CA THR A 489 -13.49 34.52 10.43
C THR A 489 -13.23 35.06 9.05
N ARG A 490 -13.28 36.40 8.96
CA ARG A 490 -12.88 37.22 7.82
C ARG A 490 -11.71 36.59 7.05
N VAL A 491 -11.99 36.01 5.90
CA VAL A 491 -10.97 35.41 5.03
C VAL A 491 -10.19 36.56 4.41
N GLN A 492 -8.98 36.81 4.92
CA GLN A 492 -8.07 37.75 4.27
C GLN A 492 -7.73 37.26 2.87
N ARG A 493 -7.71 38.20 1.91
CA ARG A 493 -7.17 38.00 0.56
C ARG A 493 -5.89 37.15 0.61
N ILE A 494 -5.95 35.94 0.09
CA ILE A 494 -4.73 35.26 -0.35
C ILE A 494 -4.23 36.09 -1.53
N ALA A 495 -3.04 36.67 -1.39
CA ALA A 495 -2.38 37.40 -2.47
C ALA A 495 -2.33 36.50 -3.71
N GLU A 496 -2.60 37.10 -4.87
CA GLU A 496 -2.57 36.44 -6.17
C GLU A 496 -1.27 35.63 -6.34
N ASP A 497 -1.38 34.30 -6.31
CA ASP A 497 -0.49 33.43 -7.05
C ASP A 497 -1.24 32.11 -7.35
N PRO A 498 -1.67 31.87 -8.60
CA PRO A 498 -2.19 30.58 -9.01
C PRO A 498 -0.99 29.67 -9.28
N VAL A 499 -0.52 28.96 -8.25
CA VAL A 499 0.32 27.78 -8.48
C VAL A 499 -0.46 26.59 -7.98
N VAL A 500 -1.15 25.95 -8.92
CA VAL A 500 -1.59 24.56 -8.82
C VAL A 500 -0.32 23.69 -8.88
N PRO A 501 -0.04 22.84 -7.87
CA PRO A 501 0.58 21.57 -8.14
C PRO A 501 -0.55 20.54 -8.31
N THR A 502 -0.62 19.96 -9.49
CA THR A 502 -1.37 18.73 -9.75
C THR A 502 -0.92 17.63 -8.80
N ALA A 503 -1.85 17.02 -8.07
CA ALA A 503 -1.86 15.62 -7.69
C ALA A 503 -3.29 15.18 -7.34
#